data_AF-A0A2R5EUP3-F1
#
_entry.id   AF-A0A2R5EUP3-F1
#
_cell.length_a   1.000
_cell.length_b   1.000
_cell.length_c   1.000
_cell.angle_alpha   90.00
_cell.angle_beta   90.00
_cell.angle_gamma   90.00
#
_symmetry.space_group_name_H-M   'P 1'
#
loop_
_entity.id
_entity.type
_entity.pdbx_description
1 polymer ?
#
loop_
_entity_poly.entity_id
_entity_poly.type
_entity_poly.pdbx_seq_one_letter_code
_entity_poly.pdbx_strand_id
1 'polypeptide(L)'
;MTILIPSYEPDERLIALVRKLKQVSEDDILIVDDGSGEAYKNIFDSASAVGCTVLTHRSNLGKGSALKTGFDYVRQLGDGDAVVCADSDGQHLPGDIIRVAAAIRDRRGHIVLGSRQFTGKVPLRSRIGNTATRMVFKLATGQPIQDTQTGLRGYSPDLLDWLCQLPGDRFEYEMNMLLEAPGAGYELVEMPIDTVYLDENKSSHFRPIADSVRVYMPFLRFCASSGLATVLDFALLLLLQWLTANLLFSVVGARVFSSLINYAINRRFVFSSSSGHAAAMRKSMPRYYTLAAVIIALNYGMLHLLHENVGISLVAAKLVTEVSLFALSYWAQRKFVYE
;
A
#
# COMPACT_ATOMS: atom_id res chain seq x y z
N MET A 1 17.34 11.57 16.27
CA MET A 1 16.61 10.43 15.64
C MET A 1 15.61 9.92 16.63
N THR A 2 14.39 9.62 16.20
CA THR A 2 13.33 9.13 17.10
C THR A 2 12.92 7.70 16.74
N ILE A 3 12.93 6.81 17.73
CA ILE A 3 12.31 5.49 17.66
C ILE A 3 10.85 5.63 18.10
N LEU A 4 9.92 5.50 17.15
CA LEU A 4 8.48 5.61 17.36
C LEU A 4 7.85 4.23 17.56
N ILE A 5 7.18 4.02 18.70
CA ILE A 5 6.53 2.75 19.05
C ILE A 5 5.03 2.99 19.29
N PRO A 6 4.16 2.82 18.26
CA PRO A 6 2.72 2.84 18.46
C PRO A 6 2.29 1.60 19.25
N SER A 7 1.48 1.78 20.28
CA SER A 7 1.10 0.71 21.22
C SER A 7 -0.39 0.76 21.52
N TYR A 8 -1.03 -0.41 21.55
CA TYR A 8 -2.40 -0.59 22.03
C TYR A 8 -2.45 -1.87 22.84
N GLU A 9 -2.90 -1.78 24.10
CA GLU A 9 -2.97 -2.88 25.06
C GLU A 9 -1.66 -3.70 25.16
N PRO A 10 -0.48 -3.05 25.31
CA PRO A 10 0.81 -3.76 25.33
C PRO A 10 0.98 -4.62 26.59
N ASP A 11 1.98 -5.52 26.57
CA ASP A 11 2.42 -6.27 27.75
C ASP A 11 3.85 -5.87 28.16
N GLU A 12 4.44 -6.63 29.10
CA GLU A 12 5.82 -6.42 29.59
C GLU A 12 6.90 -6.47 28.50
N ARG A 13 6.60 -7.01 27.30
CA ARG A 13 7.54 -7.05 26.18
C ARG A 13 7.89 -5.65 25.70
N LEU A 14 6.96 -4.69 25.78
CA LEU A 14 7.24 -3.29 25.46
C LEU A 14 8.35 -2.74 26.39
N ILE A 15 8.25 -3.00 27.68
CA ILE A 15 9.25 -2.54 28.66
C ILE A 15 10.59 -3.24 28.45
N ALA A 16 10.57 -4.54 28.16
CA ALA A 16 11.78 -5.28 27.83
C ALA A 16 12.47 -4.74 26.57
N LEU A 17 11.69 -4.38 25.54
CA LEU A 17 12.19 -3.77 24.30
C LEU A 17 12.81 -2.39 24.60
N VAL A 18 12.09 -1.53 25.30
CA VAL A 18 12.55 -0.18 25.68
C VAL A 18 13.87 -0.24 26.45
N ARG A 19 13.96 -1.10 27.47
CA ARG A 19 15.18 -1.26 28.28
C ARG A 19 16.37 -1.70 27.43
N LYS A 20 16.16 -2.65 26.51
CA LYS A 20 17.21 -3.10 25.60
C LYS A 20 17.62 -2.01 24.61
N LEU A 21 16.68 -1.24 24.08
CA LEU A 21 16.98 -0.12 23.18
C LEU A 21 17.82 0.95 23.88
N LYS A 22 17.45 1.35 25.10
CA LYS A 22 18.23 2.31 25.93
C LYS A 22 19.64 1.82 26.28
N GLN A 23 19.91 0.51 26.21
CA GLN A 23 21.27 -0.04 26.43
C GLN A 23 22.16 0.03 25.19
N VAL A 24 21.57 0.14 24.00
CA VAL A 24 22.28 0.03 22.72
C VAL A 24 22.19 1.29 21.86
N SER A 25 21.39 2.28 22.28
CA SER A 25 21.21 3.55 21.58
C SER A 25 20.85 4.69 22.54
N GLU A 26 21.35 5.88 22.21
CA GLU A 26 21.01 7.16 22.84
C GLU A 26 19.85 7.88 22.11
N ASP A 27 19.28 7.26 21.07
CA ASP A 27 18.17 7.84 20.31
C ASP A 27 16.91 8.00 21.20
N ASP A 28 16.11 9.03 20.91
CA ASP A 28 14.88 9.29 21.64
C ASP A 28 13.85 8.19 21.36
N ILE A 29 13.14 7.76 22.40
CA ILE A 29 12.08 6.76 22.28
C ILE A 29 10.75 7.45 22.55
N LEU A 30 9.91 7.48 21.52
CA LEU A 30 8.57 8.02 21.54
C LEU A 30 7.56 6.88 21.48
N ILE A 31 6.73 6.76 22.51
CA ILE A 31 5.66 5.76 22.57
C ILE A 31 4.32 6.49 22.41
N VAL A 32 3.46 5.97 21.55
CA VAL A 32 2.08 6.47 21.42
C VAL A 32 1.13 5.39 21.90
N ASP A 33 0.56 5.59 23.08
CA ASP A 33 -0.56 4.80 23.60
C ASP A 33 -1.84 5.18 22.84
N ASP A 34 -2.32 4.29 21.99
CA ASP A 34 -3.57 4.45 21.24
C ASP A 34 -4.80 4.17 22.12
N GLY A 35 -4.83 4.70 23.34
CA GLY A 35 -5.96 4.63 24.25
C GLY A 35 -6.22 3.24 24.84
N SER A 36 -5.18 2.58 25.35
CA SER A 36 -5.25 1.26 25.98
C SER A 36 -6.09 1.23 27.27
N GLY A 37 -6.23 2.38 27.95
CA GLY A 37 -7.03 2.53 29.15
C GLY A 37 -6.28 2.21 30.46
N GLU A 38 -6.97 2.37 31.59
CA GLU A 38 -6.37 2.40 32.93
C GLU A 38 -5.61 1.11 33.29
N ALA A 39 -6.08 -0.05 32.79
CA ALA A 39 -5.47 -1.35 33.07
C ALA A 39 -4.01 -1.48 32.57
N TYR A 40 -3.61 -0.65 31.60
CA TYR A 40 -2.27 -0.68 30.98
C TYR A 40 -1.41 0.53 31.38
N LYS A 41 -1.94 1.43 32.22
CA LYS A 41 -1.26 2.68 32.60
C LYS A 41 0.10 2.43 33.25
N ASN A 42 0.22 1.39 34.06
CA ASN A 42 1.47 0.98 34.71
C ASN A 42 2.61 0.70 33.73
N ILE A 43 2.32 0.17 32.54
CA ILE A 43 3.31 -0.10 31.50
C ILE A 43 3.83 1.24 30.94
N PHE A 44 2.93 2.15 30.58
CA PHE A 44 3.31 3.46 30.06
C PHE A 44 4.02 4.35 31.09
N ASP A 45 3.61 4.29 32.36
CA ASP A 45 4.30 4.96 33.47
C ASP A 45 5.73 4.40 33.63
N SER A 46 5.89 3.07 33.53
CA SER A 46 7.20 2.42 33.59
C SER A 46 8.10 2.82 32.43
N ALA A 47 7.55 2.98 31.23
CA ALA A 47 8.30 3.46 30.07
C ALA A 47 8.72 4.93 30.24
N SER A 48 7.84 5.78 30.78
CA SER A 48 8.16 7.18 31.09
C SER A 48 9.26 7.28 32.16
N ALA A 49 9.22 6.43 33.18
CA ALA A 49 10.20 6.40 34.27
C ALA A 49 11.62 6.02 33.79
N VAL A 50 11.76 5.34 32.65
CA VAL A 50 13.06 5.03 32.03
C VAL A 50 13.45 6.02 30.93
N GLY A 51 12.80 7.19 30.88
CA GLY A 51 13.16 8.30 30.00
C GLY A 51 12.63 8.17 28.56
N CYS A 52 11.47 7.55 28.37
CA CYS A 52 10.72 7.63 27.11
C CYS A 52 9.71 8.77 27.16
N THR A 53 9.44 9.37 26.00
CA THR A 53 8.29 10.24 25.82
C THR A 53 7.06 9.38 25.54
N VAL A 54 5.96 9.61 26.25
CA VAL A 54 4.70 8.90 26.04
C VAL A 54 3.58 9.87 25.70
N LEU A 55 2.93 9.66 24.56
CA LEU A 55 1.71 10.36 24.14
C LEU A 55 0.52 9.42 24.26
N THR A 56 -0.62 9.91 24.73
CA THR A 56 -1.81 9.06 24.97
C THR A 56 -3.04 9.59 24.27
N HIS A 57 -3.69 8.74 23.48
CA HIS A 57 -5.01 8.98 22.94
C HIS A 57 -6.09 8.71 23.99
N ARG A 58 -7.21 9.45 23.89
CA ARG A 58 -8.37 9.25 24.78
C ARG A 58 -9.10 7.92 24.55
N SER A 59 -8.95 7.35 23.36
CA SER A 59 -9.61 6.12 22.91
C SER A 59 -8.82 5.51 21.75
N ASN A 60 -9.05 4.24 21.42
CA ASN A 60 -8.47 3.59 20.23
C ASN A 60 -8.87 4.29 18.93
N LEU A 61 -7.90 4.97 18.30
CA LEU A 61 -8.05 5.62 17.00
C LEU A 61 -7.46 4.79 15.85
N GLY A 62 -6.62 3.81 16.18
CA GLY A 62 -5.97 2.90 15.26
C GLY A 62 -4.47 3.16 15.07
N LYS A 63 -3.75 2.13 14.61
CA LYS A 63 -2.29 2.18 14.37
C LYS A 63 -1.87 3.33 13.45
N GLY A 64 -2.62 3.60 12.38
CA GLY A 64 -2.34 4.72 11.47
C GLY A 64 -2.45 6.08 12.18
N SER A 65 -3.47 6.27 13.02
CA SER A 65 -3.60 7.47 13.85
C SER A 65 -2.44 7.61 14.83
N ALA A 66 -2.06 6.53 15.52
CA ALA A 66 -0.94 6.53 16.46
C ALA A 66 0.40 6.88 15.77
N LEU A 67 0.63 6.34 14.57
CA LEU A 67 1.77 6.69 13.74
C LEU A 67 1.77 8.18 13.36
N LYS A 68 0.64 8.71 12.88
CA LYS A 68 0.51 10.14 12.53
C LYS A 68 0.75 11.05 13.73
N THR A 69 0.23 10.71 14.91
CA THR A 69 0.50 11.46 16.15
C THR A 69 2.00 11.48 16.47
N GLY A 70 2.67 10.35 16.31
CA GLY A 70 4.12 10.26 16.49
C GLY A 70 4.90 11.09 15.47
N PHE A 71 4.55 10.99 14.19
CA PHE A 71 5.17 11.78 13.11
C PHE A 71 4.97 13.28 13.33
N ASP A 72 3.77 13.70 13.69
CA ASP A 72 3.46 15.11 13.94
C ASP A 72 4.23 15.65 15.16
N TYR A 73 4.35 14.85 16.22
CA TYR A 73 5.18 15.21 17.38
C TYR A 73 6.64 15.44 16.98
N VAL A 74 7.26 14.48 16.27
CA VAL A 74 8.67 14.60 15.86
C VAL A 74 8.87 15.79 14.92
N ARG A 75 7.93 15.98 13.99
CA ARG A 75 7.93 17.11 13.06
C ARG A 75 7.88 18.46 13.77
N GLN A 76 7.14 18.57 14.87
CA GLN A 76 7.03 19.81 15.66
C GLN A 76 8.27 20.13 16.49
N LEU A 77 9.13 19.15 16.80
CA LEU A 77 10.41 19.40 17.47
C LEU A 77 11.35 20.25 16.59
N GLY A 78 11.19 20.20 15.26
CA GLY A 78 11.91 21.08 14.33
C GLY A 78 13.34 20.64 14.01
N ASP A 79 13.82 19.56 14.63
CA ASP A 79 15.22 19.11 14.53
C ASP A 79 15.57 18.38 13.23
N GLY A 80 14.61 18.22 12.31
CA GLY A 80 14.83 17.50 11.06
C GLY A 80 15.27 16.06 11.30
N ASP A 81 14.70 15.43 12.33
CA ASP A 81 15.07 14.10 12.78
C ASP A 81 14.35 13.01 11.98
N ALA A 82 15.10 11.96 11.62
CA ALA A 82 14.52 10.78 11.00
C ALA A 82 13.74 9.97 12.05
N VAL A 83 12.79 9.16 11.59
CA VAL A 83 11.93 8.34 12.46
C VAL A 83 12.07 6.88 12.09
N VAL A 84 12.28 6.01 13.09
CA VAL A 84 12.15 4.57 12.93
C VAL A 84 10.96 4.06 13.72
N CYS A 85 9.99 3.49 13.02
CA CYS A 85 8.86 2.83 13.64
C CYS A 85 9.18 1.39 13.97
N ALA A 86 8.82 0.94 15.17
CA ALA A 86 8.89 -0.46 15.58
C ALA A 86 7.60 -0.87 16.33
N ASP A 87 7.14 -2.10 16.11
CA ASP A 87 6.01 -2.66 16.86
C ASP A 87 6.36 -2.94 18.34
N SER A 88 5.36 -2.83 19.21
CA SER A 88 5.48 -2.97 20.67
C SER A 88 5.49 -4.42 21.18
N ASP A 89 5.29 -5.40 20.31
CA ASP A 89 5.12 -6.82 20.66
C ASP A 89 6.44 -7.61 20.80
N GLY A 90 7.57 -6.93 20.58
CA GLY A 90 8.92 -7.50 20.71
C GLY A 90 9.36 -8.38 19.53
N GLN A 91 8.64 -8.38 18.40
CA GLN A 91 9.04 -9.12 17.20
C GLN A 91 10.27 -8.52 16.48
N HIS A 92 10.54 -7.23 16.71
CA HIS A 92 11.71 -6.56 16.17
C HIS A 92 12.87 -6.59 17.16
N LEU A 93 14.01 -7.17 16.75
CA LEU A 93 15.20 -7.16 17.59
C LEU A 93 15.74 -5.72 17.71
N PRO A 94 16.25 -5.30 18.88
CA PRO A 94 16.89 -4.00 19.04
C PRO A 94 17.98 -3.74 18.00
N GLY A 95 18.79 -4.76 17.69
CA GLY A 95 19.82 -4.66 16.65
C GLY A 95 19.26 -4.35 15.25
N ASP A 96 18.11 -4.91 14.89
CA ASP A 96 17.44 -4.62 13.60
C ASP A 96 16.93 -3.18 13.56
N ILE A 97 16.33 -2.71 14.66
CA ILE A 97 15.86 -1.33 14.82
C ILE A 97 17.02 -0.35 14.63
N ILE A 98 18.17 -0.60 15.29
CA ILE A 98 19.35 0.25 15.16
C ILE A 98 19.94 0.22 13.75
N ARG A 99 19.95 -0.94 13.07
CA ARG A 99 20.41 -0.99 11.66
C ARG A 99 19.51 -0.17 10.74
N VAL A 100 18.19 -0.26 10.90
CA VAL A 100 17.23 0.56 10.14
C VAL A 100 17.40 2.04 10.44
N ALA A 101 17.61 2.41 11.72
CA ALA A 101 17.89 3.78 12.13
C ALA A 101 19.17 4.32 11.49
N ALA A 102 20.25 3.55 11.53
CA ALA A 102 21.51 3.91 10.89
C ALA A 102 21.34 4.08 9.37
N ALA A 103 20.58 3.20 8.71
CA ALA A 103 20.42 3.27 7.26
C ALA A 103 19.59 4.47 6.78
N ILE A 104 18.68 5.00 7.60
CA ILE A 104 17.84 6.15 7.22
C ILE A 104 18.42 7.49 7.68
N ARG A 105 19.28 7.51 8.70
CA ARG A 105 19.82 8.73 9.35
C ARG A 105 20.33 9.79 8.37
N ASP A 106 21.09 9.37 7.36
CA ASP A 106 21.73 10.29 6.40
C ASP A 106 21.05 10.29 5.01
N ARG A 107 19.86 9.69 4.89
CA ARG A 107 19.11 9.64 3.63
C ARG A 107 18.02 10.71 3.60
N ARG A 108 17.69 11.18 2.40
CA ARG A 108 16.54 12.05 2.11
C ARG A 108 15.70 11.44 1.01
N GLY A 109 14.39 11.59 1.08
CA GLY A 109 13.46 11.01 0.12
C GLY A 109 13.41 9.48 0.15
N HIS A 110 13.75 8.84 1.26
CA HIS A 110 13.82 7.38 1.37
C HIS A 110 12.92 6.83 2.47
N ILE A 111 12.46 5.60 2.25
CA ILE A 111 11.79 4.77 3.24
C ILE A 111 12.54 3.44 3.30
N VAL A 112 13.09 3.13 4.46
CA VAL A 112 13.83 1.88 4.70
C VAL A 112 12.87 0.87 5.33
N LEU A 113 12.63 -0.25 4.66
CA LEU A 113 11.78 -1.34 5.12
C LEU A 113 12.65 -2.44 5.72
N GLY A 114 12.47 -2.74 7.01
CA GLY A 114 13.03 -3.93 7.63
C GLY A 114 12.30 -5.18 7.12
N SER A 115 12.81 -5.79 6.06
CA SER A 115 12.17 -6.93 5.40
C SER A 115 12.55 -8.24 6.08
N ARG A 116 11.55 -8.95 6.60
CA ARG A 116 11.75 -10.28 7.18
C ARG A 116 12.28 -11.24 6.13
N GLN A 117 13.35 -11.97 6.47
CA GLN A 117 13.72 -13.12 5.66
C GLN A 117 12.72 -14.25 5.92
N PHE A 118 11.91 -14.59 4.91
CA PHE A 118 10.92 -15.69 4.99
C PHE A 118 11.57 -17.10 4.99
N THR A 119 12.76 -17.22 5.58
CA THR A 119 13.54 -18.44 5.74
C THR A 119 13.04 -19.22 6.97
N GLY A 120 12.56 -20.45 6.79
CA GLY A 120 12.12 -21.33 7.88
C GLY A 120 10.60 -21.56 7.98
N LYS A 121 10.14 -22.00 9.17
CA LYS A 121 8.73 -22.33 9.48
C LYS A 121 7.89 -21.06 9.69
N VAL A 122 7.69 -20.29 8.63
CA VAL A 122 6.73 -19.17 8.63
C VAL A 122 5.31 -19.72 8.74
N PRO A 123 4.45 -19.19 9.64
CA PRO A 123 3.04 -19.55 9.67
C PRO A 123 2.39 -19.39 8.28
N LEU A 124 1.74 -20.43 7.76
CA LEU A 124 1.16 -20.42 6.40
C LEU A 124 0.26 -19.20 6.16
N ARG A 125 -0.48 -18.76 7.19
CA ARG A 125 -1.40 -17.61 7.10
C ARG A 125 -0.66 -16.30 6.79
N SER A 126 0.43 -16.02 7.49
CA SER A 126 1.27 -14.83 7.25
C SER A 126 1.95 -14.89 5.88
N ARG A 127 2.35 -16.09 5.43
CA ARG A 127 2.93 -16.29 4.10
C ARG A 127 1.93 -16.01 2.99
N ILE A 128 0.68 -16.49 3.10
CA ILE A 128 -0.37 -16.27 2.10
C ILE A 128 -0.75 -14.78 2.05
N GLY A 129 -0.98 -14.16 3.21
CA GLY A 129 -1.30 -12.73 3.30
C GLY A 129 -0.23 -11.87 2.66
N ASN A 130 1.04 -12.04 3.05
CA ASN A 130 2.13 -11.26 2.48
C ASN A 130 2.35 -11.56 0.99
N THR A 131 2.13 -12.80 0.52
CA THR A 131 2.25 -13.11 -0.93
C THR A 131 1.20 -12.35 -1.74
N ALA A 132 -0.05 -12.30 -1.26
CA ALA A 132 -1.12 -11.57 -1.92
C ALA A 132 -0.84 -10.07 -1.95
N THR A 133 -0.46 -9.47 -0.82
CA THR A 133 -0.13 -8.04 -0.75
C THR A 133 1.09 -7.68 -1.58
N ARG A 134 2.13 -8.53 -1.63
CA ARG A 134 3.28 -8.34 -2.52
C ARG A 134 2.90 -8.39 -4.00
N MET A 135 1.98 -9.27 -4.38
CA MET A 135 1.50 -9.33 -5.77
C MET A 135 0.73 -8.07 -6.12
N VAL A 136 -0.21 -7.66 -5.26
CA VAL A 136 -0.97 -6.41 -5.43
C VAL A 136 -0.03 -5.22 -5.51
N PHE A 137 0.95 -5.14 -4.59
CA PHE A 137 1.97 -4.11 -4.62
C PHE A 137 2.79 -4.17 -5.90
N LYS A 138 3.36 -5.31 -6.29
CA LYS A 138 4.17 -5.42 -7.51
C LYS A 138 3.39 -5.05 -8.76
N LEU A 139 2.10 -5.36 -8.81
CA LEU A 139 1.24 -4.88 -9.88
C LEU A 139 1.13 -3.35 -9.78
N ALA A 140 0.63 -2.82 -8.66
CA ALA A 140 0.30 -1.39 -8.47
C ALA A 140 1.53 -0.48 -8.34
N THR A 141 2.68 -1.10 -8.12
CA THR A 141 4.06 -0.69 -7.84
C THR A 141 5.08 -0.82 -8.97
N GLY A 142 5.03 -1.93 -9.71
CA GLY A 142 6.01 -2.26 -10.76
C GLY A 142 7.38 -2.58 -10.16
N GLN A 143 7.63 -2.08 -8.96
CA GLN A 143 8.72 -2.39 -8.07
C GLN A 143 8.37 -3.64 -7.26
N PRO A 144 9.30 -4.60 -7.16
CA PRO A 144 9.16 -5.71 -6.24
C PRO A 144 9.47 -5.26 -4.81
N ILE A 145 8.67 -5.72 -3.85
CA ILE A 145 8.98 -5.68 -2.41
C ILE A 145 8.85 -7.10 -1.85
N GLN A 146 9.72 -7.47 -0.93
CA GLN A 146 9.74 -8.76 -0.25
C GLN A 146 8.80 -8.81 0.95
N ASP A 147 8.66 -7.73 1.70
CA ASP A 147 7.80 -7.68 2.88
C ASP A 147 6.97 -6.40 2.96
N THR A 148 5.73 -6.47 2.48
CA THR A 148 4.77 -5.36 2.56
C THR A 148 4.14 -5.20 3.95
N GLN A 149 4.28 -6.21 4.81
CA GLN A 149 3.62 -6.29 6.12
C GLN A 149 4.59 -6.09 7.28
N THR A 150 5.82 -5.62 7.02
CA THR A 150 6.74 -5.26 8.09
C THR A 150 6.26 -3.99 8.80
N GLY A 151 6.31 -4.00 10.14
CA GLY A 151 6.09 -2.81 10.98
C GLY A 151 7.39 -2.06 11.28
N LEU A 152 8.56 -2.66 11.00
CA LEU A 152 9.85 -2.02 11.17
C LEU A 152 10.20 -1.17 9.94
N ARG A 153 10.08 0.15 10.07
CA ARG A 153 10.24 1.10 8.94
C ARG A 153 10.97 2.36 9.37
N GLY A 154 11.97 2.77 8.61
CA GLY A 154 12.66 4.06 8.75
C GLY A 154 12.15 5.06 7.73
N TYR A 155 11.92 6.30 8.17
CA TYR A 155 11.46 7.41 7.34
C TYR A 155 12.43 8.58 7.46
N SER A 156 12.85 9.13 6.31
CA SER A 156 13.66 10.33 6.34
C SER A 156 12.83 11.55 6.76
N PRO A 157 13.45 12.59 7.34
CA PRO A 157 12.73 13.68 7.99
C PRO A 157 11.83 14.48 7.03
N ASP A 158 12.21 14.53 5.76
CA ASP A 158 11.50 15.24 4.69
C ASP A 158 10.15 14.58 4.30
N LEU A 159 9.84 13.40 4.85
CA LEU A 159 8.57 12.71 4.61
C LEU A 159 7.51 13.02 5.67
N LEU A 160 7.87 13.59 6.82
CA LEU A 160 6.97 13.66 7.98
C LEU A 160 5.67 14.43 7.67
N ASP A 161 5.75 15.56 6.95
CA ASP A 161 4.56 16.31 6.53
C ASP A 161 3.64 15.47 5.63
N TRP A 162 4.21 14.73 4.67
CA TRP A 162 3.45 13.85 3.78
C TRP A 162 2.83 12.67 4.53
N LEU A 163 3.59 12.04 5.44
CA LEU A 163 3.13 10.93 6.26
C LEU A 163 1.91 11.32 7.12
N CYS A 164 1.87 12.55 7.66
CA CYS A 164 0.73 13.05 8.41
C CYS A 164 -0.54 13.22 7.55
N GLN A 165 -0.39 13.50 6.24
CA GLN A 165 -1.51 13.78 5.33
C GLN A 165 -2.08 12.52 4.65
N LEU A 166 -1.35 11.40 4.70
CA LEU A 166 -1.76 10.15 4.08
C LEU A 166 -3.10 9.62 4.64
N PRO A 167 -4.00 9.11 3.79
CA PRO A 167 -5.27 8.55 4.23
C PRO A 167 -5.09 7.20 4.94
N GLY A 168 -5.99 6.90 5.87
CA GLY A 168 -6.01 5.65 6.64
C GLY A 168 -5.57 5.87 8.07
N ASP A 169 -6.30 5.26 9.00
CA ASP A 169 -6.15 5.51 10.44
C ASP A 169 -5.85 4.22 11.21
N ARG A 170 -5.97 3.07 10.55
CA ARG A 170 -5.66 1.73 11.10
C ARG A 170 -4.56 1.07 10.27
N PHE A 171 -4.51 -0.25 10.24
CA PHE A 171 -3.46 -1.03 9.56
C PHE A 171 -3.37 -0.75 8.05
N GLU A 172 -4.45 -0.30 7.40
CA GLU A 172 -4.41 0.07 5.98
C GLU A 172 -3.47 1.25 5.68
N TYR A 173 -3.20 2.11 6.66
CA TYR A 173 -2.28 3.25 6.51
C TYR A 173 -0.91 2.82 5.99
N GLU A 174 -0.37 1.74 6.55
CA GLU A 174 0.94 1.22 6.18
C GLU A 174 0.99 0.73 4.73
N MET A 175 -0.12 0.20 4.19
CA MET A 175 -0.23 -0.19 2.78
C MET A 175 -0.42 1.02 1.87
N ASN A 176 -1.27 1.98 2.27
CA ASN A 176 -1.45 3.22 1.51
C ASN A 176 -0.13 3.98 1.36
N MET A 177 0.65 4.07 2.45
CA MET A 177 1.98 4.67 2.42
C MET A 177 2.89 4.01 1.38
N LEU A 178 2.95 2.67 1.35
CA LEU A 178 3.76 1.96 0.35
C LEU A 178 3.29 2.25 -1.08
N LEU A 179 1.98 2.25 -1.33
CA LEU A 179 1.42 2.46 -2.67
C LEU A 179 1.62 3.91 -3.17
N GLU A 180 1.52 4.89 -2.28
CA GLU A 180 1.64 6.32 -2.60
C GLU A 180 3.10 6.80 -2.67
N ALA A 181 4.03 6.15 -1.96
CA ALA A 181 5.44 6.56 -1.86
C ALA A 181 6.12 6.77 -3.22
N PRO A 182 6.06 5.83 -4.19
CA PRO A 182 6.69 6.04 -5.50
C PRO A 182 6.09 7.23 -6.28
N GLY A 183 4.78 7.44 -6.17
CA GLY A 183 4.09 8.57 -6.83
C GLY A 183 4.40 9.92 -6.19
N ALA A 184 4.72 9.93 -4.89
CA ALA A 184 5.21 11.09 -4.17
C ALA A 184 6.71 11.36 -4.36
N GLY A 185 7.42 10.51 -5.12
CA GLY A 185 8.85 10.66 -5.40
C GLY A 185 9.78 10.08 -4.32
N TYR A 186 9.26 9.25 -3.43
CA TYR A 186 10.04 8.59 -2.37
C TYR A 186 10.50 7.20 -2.79
N GLU A 187 11.76 6.87 -2.47
CA GLU A 187 12.38 5.59 -2.80
C GLU A 187 12.23 4.59 -1.65
N LEU A 188 11.76 3.38 -1.99
CA LEU A 188 11.60 2.26 -1.06
C LEU A 188 12.86 1.39 -1.10
N VAL A 189 13.51 1.20 0.04
CA VAL A 189 14.72 0.39 0.18
C VAL A 189 14.50 -0.72 1.19
N GLU A 190 14.75 -1.96 0.82
CA GLU A 190 14.62 -3.11 1.72
C GLU A 190 15.95 -3.45 2.39
N MET A 191 15.89 -3.69 3.70
CA MET A 191 17.00 -4.23 4.48
C MET A 191 16.57 -5.53 5.15
N PRO A 192 17.36 -6.61 5.04
CA PRO A 192 17.02 -7.85 5.72
C PRO A 192 17.03 -7.67 7.24
N ILE A 193 16.01 -8.20 7.89
CA ILE A 193 15.91 -8.31 9.36
C ILE A 193 15.64 -9.75 9.77
N ASP A 194 16.00 -10.07 11.01
CA ASP A 194 15.73 -11.39 11.59
C ASP A 194 14.24 -11.53 11.89
N THR A 195 13.74 -12.76 11.76
CA THR A 195 12.32 -13.03 12.01
C THR A 195 12.13 -13.70 13.35
N VAL A 196 11.58 -12.97 14.32
CA VAL A 196 11.26 -13.49 15.64
C VAL A 196 9.75 -13.80 15.70
N TYR A 197 9.38 -15.07 15.60
CA TYR A 197 8.00 -15.51 15.80
C TYR A 197 7.77 -15.85 17.27
N LEU A 198 7.02 -14.99 17.98
CA LEU A 198 6.59 -15.25 19.35
C LEU A 198 5.15 -15.79 19.35
N ASP A 199 4.93 -16.96 19.98
CA ASP A 199 3.61 -17.56 20.21
C ASP A 199 2.65 -17.59 19.00
N GLU A 200 3.16 -17.91 17.80
CA GLU A 200 2.39 -17.91 16.54
C GLU A 200 1.67 -16.58 16.21
N ASN A 201 2.21 -15.43 16.64
CA ASN A 201 1.64 -14.09 16.48
C ASN A 201 0.30 -13.87 17.25
N LYS A 202 0.03 -14.63 18.32
CA LYS A 202 -1.19 -14.44 19.14
C LYS A 202 -1.34 -13.06 19.77
N SER A 203 -0.24 -12.36 20.02
CA SER A 203 -0.23 -11.00 20.59
C SER A 203 -0.56 -9.90 19.58
N SER A 204 -0.64 -10.22 18.29
CA SER A 204 -1.04 -9.22 17.30
C SER A 204 -2.54 -8.95 17.42
N HIS A 205 -2.92 -7.71 17.73
CA HIS A 205 -4.32 -7.25 17.68
C HIS A 205 -4.88 -7.18 16.25
N PHE A 206 -4.11 -7.61 15.24
CA PHE A 206 -4.54 -7.72 13.86
C PHE A 206 -5.68 -8.74 13.72
N ARG A 207 -6.87 -8.27 13.35
CA ARG A 207 -8.05 -9.10 13.10
C ARG A 207 -7.95 -9.68 11.67
N PRO A 208 -7.67 -10.99 11.51
CA PRO A 208 -7.18 -11.52 10.23
C PRO A 208 -8.11 -11.33 9.04
N ILE A 209 -9.42 -11.30 9.26
CA ILE A 209 -10.40 -11.14 8.17
C ILE A 209 -10.74 -9.67 7.99
N ALA A 210 -11.11 -8.96 9.06
CA ALA A 210 -11.59 -7.58 8.97
C ALA A 210 -10.50 -6.61 8.51
N ASP A 211 -9.28 -6.76 9.04
CA ASP A 211 -8.17 -5.85 8.72
C ASP A 211 -7.58 -6.20 7.34
N SER A 212 -7.50 -7.49 7.00
CA SER A 212 -7.16 -7.91 5.63
C SER A 212 -8.14 -7.35 4.61
N VAL A 213 -9.46 -7.41 4.86
CA VAL A 213 -10.46 -6.85 3.94
C VAL A 213 -10.26 -5.34 3.78
N ARG A 214 -9.93 -4.59 4.84
CA ARG A 214 -9.64 -3.15 4.74
C ARG A 214 -8.39 -2.87 3.92
N VAL A 215 -7.32 -3.65 4.14
CA VAL A 215 -6.07 -3.58 3.36
C VAL A 215 -6.33 -3.91 1.88
N TYR A 216 -7.19 -4.89 1.58
CA TYR A 216 -7.52 -5.31 0.22
C TYR A 216 -8.63 -4.48 -0.44
N MET A 217 -9.42 -3.72 0.31
CA MET A 217 -10.62 -3.03 -0.19
C MET A 217 -10.34 -2.11 -1.38
N PRO A 218 -9.27 -1.27 -1.40
CA PRO A 218 -8.95 -0.46 -2.57
C PRO A 218 -8.70 -1.30 -3.83
N PHE A 219 -7.95 -2.40 -3.70
CA PHE A 219 -7.67 -3.33 -4.79
C PHE A 219 -8.91 -4.09 -5.25
N LEU A 220 -9.73 -4.58 -4.32
CA LEU A 220 -10.98 -5.28 -4.63
C LEU A 220 -11.98 -4.36 -5.34
N ARG A 221 -12.06 -3.09 -4.93
CA ARG A 221 -12.89 -2.09 -5.61
C ARG A 221 -12.40 -1.82 -7.03
N PHE A 222 -11.08 -1.75 -7.25
CA PHE A 222 -10.49 -1.63 -8.58
C PHE A 222 -10.71 -2.86 -9.46
N CYS A 223 -10.60 -4.07 -8.89
CA CYS A 223 -10.88 -5.31 -9.62
C CYS A 223 -12.38 -5.39 -9.98
N ALA A 224 -13.26 -5.00 -9.06
CA ALA A 224 -14.70 -4.99 -9.28
C ALA A 224 -15.10 -3.98 -10.37
N SER A 225 -14.54 -2.76 -10.35
CA SER A 225 -14.82 -1.75 -11.39
C SER A 225 -14.30 -2.19 -12.77
N SER A 226 -13.09 -2.76 -12.83
CA SER A 226 -12.51 -3.29 -14.07
C SER A 226 -13.29 -4.49 -14.60
N GLY A 227 -13.76 -5.38 -13.72
CA GLY A 227 -14.63 -6.49 -14.08
C GLY A 227 -15.98 -6.02 -14.63
N LEU A 228 -16.61 -5.05 -13.96
CA LEU A 228 -17.88 -4.45 -14.42
C LEU A 228 -17.71 -3.78 -15.79
N ALA A 229 -16.61 -3.06 -16.00
CA ALA A 229 -16.29 -2.45 -17.29
C ALA A 229 -16.11 -3.48 -18.40
N THR A 230 -15.49 -4.63 -18.10
CA THR A 230 -15.32 -5.72 -19.05
C THR A 230 -16.67 -6.35 -19.44
N VAL A 231 -17.56 -6.57 -18.46
CA VAL A 231 -18.93 -7.07 -18.72
C VAL A 231 -19.71 -6.07 -19.56
N LEU A 232 -19.61 -4.78 -19.24
CA LEU A 232 -20.27 -3.71 -19.98
C LEU A 232 -19.74 -3.59 -21.41
N ASP A 233 -18.43 -3.69 -21.61
CA ASP A 233 -17.81 -3.72 -22.94
C ASP A 233 -18.36 -4.88 -23.78
N PHE A 234 -18.47 -6.06 -23.18
CA PHE A 234 -19.00 -7.24 -23.86
C PHE A 234 -20.47 -7.08 -24.25
N ALA A 235 -21.29 -6.55 -23.32
CA ALA A 235 -22.71 -6.29 -23.58
C ALA A 235 -22.92 -5.23 -24.67
N LEU A 236 -22.15 -4.14 -24.63
CA LEU A 236 -22.20 -3.08 -25.64
C LEU A 236 -21.75 -3.58 -27.01
N LEU A 237 -20.71 -4.42 -27.06
CA LEU A 237 -20.25 -5.02 -28.31
C LEU A 237 -21.37 -5.86 -28.96
N LEU A 238 -22.02 -6.74 -28.19
CA LEU A 238 -23.10 -7.58 -28.71
C LEU A 238 -24.29 -6.75 -29.18
N LEU A 239 -24.66 -5.71 -28.42
CA LEU A 239 -25.77 -4.82 -28.76
C LEU A 239 -25.48 -4.01 -30.03
N LEU A 240 -24.31 -3.38 -30.12
CA LEU A 240 -23.93 -2.59 -31.29
C LEU A 240 -23.74 -3.46 -32.53
N GLN A 241 -23.22 -4.68 -32.37
CA GLN A 241 -23.09 -5.62 -33.47
C GLN A 241 -24.46 -6.06 -34.00
N TRP A 242 -25.42 -6.30 -33.11
CA TRP A 242 -26.80 -6.60 -33.50
C TRP A 242 -27.49 -5.43 -34.22
N LEU A 243 -27.25 -4.19 -33.78
CA LEU A 243 -27.87 -2.99 -34.35
C LEU A 243 -27.25 -2.54 -35.68
N THR A 244 -25.93 -2.64 -35.80
CA THR A 244 -25.19 -1.99 -36.89
C THR A 244 -24.61 -2.97 -37.90
N ALA A 245 -24.48 -4.25 -37.54
CA ALA A 245 -23.76 -5.29 -38.29
C ALA A 245 -22.31 -4.91 -38.71
N ASN A 246 -21.78 -3.79 -38.20
CA ASN A 246 -20.46 -3.28 -38.51
C ASN A 246 -19.54 -3.54 -37.33
N LEU A 247 -18.62 -4.48 -37.51
CA LEU A 247 -17.71 -4.94 -36.45
C LEU A 247 -16.82 -3.80 -35.93
N LEU A 248 -16.29 -2.96 -36.83
CA LEU A 248 -15.40 -1.88 -36.46
C LEU A 248 -16.12 -0.84 -35.59
N PHE A 249 -17.31 -0.42 -36.02
CA PHE A 249 -18.12 0.53 -35.26
C PHE A 249 -18.52 -0.03 -33.89
N SER A 250 -18.85 -1.31 -33.83
CA SER A 250 -19.29 -1.99 -32.61
C SER A 250 -18.15 -2.16 -31.59
N VAL A 251 -16.95 -2.54 -32.06
CA VAL A 251 -15.76 -2.70 -31.20
C VAL A 251 -15.29 -1.34 -30.68
N VAL A 252 -15.17 -0.34 -31.55
CA VAL A 252 -14.72 1.00 -31.16
C VAL A 252 -15.76 1.66 -30.24
N GLY A 253 -17.04 1.58 -30.59
CA GLY A 253 -18.12 2.12 -29.77
C GLY A 253 -18.16 1.49 -28.38
N ALA A 254 -18.16 0.15 -28.30
CA ALA A 254 -18.16 -0.55 -27.02
C ALA A 254 -16.97 -0.16 -26.14
N ARG A 255 -15.76 -0.09 -26.71
CA ARG A 255 -14.54 0.25 -25.95
C ARG A 255 -14.53 1.69 -25.46
N VAL A 256 -14.98 2.63 -26.29
CA VAL A 256 -15.05 4.05 -25.91
C VAL A 256 -16.06 4.23 -24.77
N PHE A 257 -17.27 3.67 -24.89
CA PHE A 257 -18.28 3.80 -23.84
C PHE A 257 -17.93 3.04 -22.56
N SER A 258 -17.39 1.82 -22.66
CA SER A 258 -16.98 1.03 -21.50
C SER A 258 -15.83 1.68 -20.74
N SER A 259 -14.82 2.22 -21.43
CA SER A 259 -13.69 2.92 -20.82
C SER A 259 -14.10 4.24 -20.16
N LEU A 260 -15.02 5.02 -20.76
CA LEU A 260 -15.57 6.24 -20.16
C LEU A 260 -16.33 5.95 -18.86
N ILE A 261 -17.15 4.90 -18.86
CA ILE A 261 -17.92 4.49 -17.67
C ILE A 261 -16.97 3.92 -16.61
N ASN A 262 -15.99 3.11 -16.98
CA ASN A 262 -14.97 2.61 -16.06
C ASN A 262 -14.19 3.75 -15.39
N TYR A 263 -13.78 4.75 -16.17
CA TYR A 263 -13.11 5.93 -15.65
C TYR A 263 -14.01 6.71 -14.68
N ALA A 264 -15.28 6.92 -15.03
CA ALA A 264 -16.24 7.61 -14.15
C ALA A 264 -16.48 6.86 -12.83
N ILE A 265 -16.62 5.53 -12.87
CA ILE A 265 -16.79 4.68 -11.68
C ILE A 265 -15.53 4.70 -10.82
N ASN A 266 -14.35 4.51 -11.42
CA ASN A 266 -13.08 4.56 -10.70
C ASN A 266 -12.87 5.92 -10.02
N ARG A 267 -13.13 7.01 -10.74
CA ARG A 267 -13.06 8.37 -10.20
C ARG A 267 -14.00 8.60 -9.02
N ARG A 268 -15.22 8.06 -9.07
CA ARG A 268 -16.25 8.34 -8.07
C ARG A 268 -16.24 7.41 -6.86
N PHE A 269 -15.83 6.15 -7.04
CA PHE A 269 -15.99 5.10 -6.03
C PHE A 269 -14.69 4.42 -5.60
N VAL A 270 -13.63 4.45 -6.43
CA VAL A 270 -12.35 3.79 -6.12
C VAL A 270 -11.34 4.79 -5.55
N PHE A 271 -11.27 6.00 -6.12
CA PHE A 271 -10.27 7.02 -5.75
C PHE A 271 -10.85 8.23 -5.00
N SER A 272 -12.06 8.13 -4.46
CA SER A 272 -12.67 9.23 -3.71
C SER A 272 -12.18 9.26 -2.25
N SER A 273 -10.93 9.69 -2.03
CA SER A 273 -10.51 10.28 -0.76
C SER A 273 -9.44 11.35 -0.98
N SER A 274 -9.75 12.54 -0.46
CA SER A 274 -8.86 13.67 -0.13
C SER A 274 -8.29 14.51 -1.29
N SER A 275 -8.99 15.61 -1.54
CA SER A 275 -8.50 16.97 -1.84
C SER A 275 -7.09 17.13 -2.46
N GLY A 276 -7.02 17.40 -3.76
CA GLY A 276 -5.80 17.91 -4.43
C GLY A 276 -5.66 17.62 -5.94
N HIS A 277 -6.48 16.72 -6.49
CA HIS A 277 -6.21 16.06 -7.76
C HIS A 277 -6.53 16.85 -9.06
N ALA A 278 -7.17 18.02 -8.99
CA ALA A 278 -7.63 18.71 -10.19
C ALA A 278 -6.47 19.26 -11.08
N ALA A 279 -5.34 19.61 -10.49
CA ALA A 279 -4.21 20.23 -11.20
C ALA A 279 -3.29 19.20 -11.90
N ALA A 280 -3.05 18.04 -11.28
CA ALA A 280 -2.27 16.94 -11.88
C ALA A 280 -2.99 16.30 -13.09
N MET A 281 -4.32 16.34 -13.08
CA MET A 281 -5.20 15.65 -14.04
C MET A 281 -5.25 16.30 -15.44
N ARG A 282 -4.94 17.59 -15.58
CA ARG A 282 -4.89 18.26 -16.90
C ARG A 282 -3.69 17.81 -17.74
N LYS A 283 -2.67 17.21 -17.11
CA LYS A 283 -1.42 16.78 -17.75
C LYS A 283 -1.44 15.30 -18.18
N SER A 284 -2.26 14.46 -17.54
CA SER A 284 -2.33 12.99 -17.78
C SER A 284 -3.42 12.57 -18.79
N MET A 285 -4.47 13.38 -19.00
CA MET A 285 -5.55 13.11 -19.96
C MET A 285 -5.07 12.80 -21.39
N PRO A 286 -4.16 13.59 -22.00
CA PRO A 286 -3.70 13.31 -23.37
C PRO A 286 -2.97 11.97 -23.48
N ARG A 287 -2.20 11.62 -22.45
CA ARG A 287 -1.43 10.37 -22.38
C ARG A 287 -2.35 9.17 -22.21
N TYR A 288 -3.41 9.30 -21.39
CA TYR A 288 -4.44 8.26 -21.23
C TYR A 288 -5.18 7.98 -22.54
N TYR A 289 -5.65 9.01 -23.24
CA TYR A 289 -6.37 8.82 -24.51
C TYR A 289 -5.46 8.33 -25.64
N THR A 290 -4.18 8.73 -25.64
CA THR A 290 -3.18 8.18 -26.59
C THR A 290 -2.98 6.69 -26.34
N LEU A 291 -2.81 6.29 -25.08
CA LEU A 291 -2.67 4.89 -24.74
C LEU A 291 -3.95 4.08 -25.03
N ALA A 292 -5.12 4.64 -24.73
CA ALA A 292 -6.40 4.02 -25.07
C ALA A 292 -6.52 3.78 -26.59
N ALA A 293 -6.11 4.74 -27.42
CA ALA A 293 -6.10 4.59 -28.87
C ALA A 293 -5.15 3.48 -29.35
N VAL A 294 -3.95 3.37 -28.74
CA VAL A 294 -3.00 2.28 -29.03
C VAL A 294 -3.57 0.92 -28.62
N ILE A 295 -4.18 0.82 -27.45
CA ILE A 295 -4.81 -0.43 -26.98
C ILE A 295 -5.98 -0.81 -27.88
N ILE A 296 -6.79 0.15 -28.34
CA ILE A 296 -7.88 -0.08 -29.29
C ILE A 296 -7.34 -0.62 -30.61
N ALA A 297 -6.28 -0.02 -31.15
CA ALA A 297 -5.66 -0.46 -32.40
C ALA A 297 -5.06 -1.87 -32.28
N LEU A 298 -4.38 -2.18 -31.17
CA LEU A 298 -3.84 -3.51 -30.89
C LEU A 298 -4.94 -4.55 -30.69
N ASN A 299 -6.04 -4.18 -30.01
CA ASN A 299 -7.18 -5.06 -29.80
C ASN A 299 -7.84 -5.45 -31.12
N TYR A 300 -8.08 -4.46 -31.99
CA TYR A 300 -8.60 -4.72 -33.33
C TYR A 300 -7.65 -5.60 -34.16
N GLY A 301 -6.36 -5.27 -34.18
CA GLY A 301 -5.36 -6.03 -34.92
C GLY A 301 -5.27 -7.50 -34.47
N MET A 302 -5.25 -7.76 -33.16
CA MET A 302 -5.26 -9.12 -32.63
C MET A 302 -6.55 -9.87 -32.92
N LEU A 303 -7.71 -9.21 -32.77
CA LEU A 303 -9.00 -9.84 -33.07
C LEU A 303 -9.12 -10.21 -34.56
N HIS A 304 -8.72 -9.31 -35.46
CA HIS A 304 -8.73 -9.57 -36.89
C HIS A 304 -7.77 -10.71 -37.26
N LEU A 305 -6.56 -10.72 -36.71
CA LEU A 305 -5.60 -11.81 -36.91
C LEU A 305 -6.16 -13.16 -36.42
N LEU A 306 -6.66 -13.21 -35.18
CA LEU A 306 -7.09 -14.47 -34.55
C LEU A 306 -8.41 -14.99 -35.11
N HIS A 307 -9.35 -14.11 -35.44
CA HIS A 307 -10.68 -14.50 -35.92
C HIS A 307 -10.72 -14.68 -37.44
N GLU A 308 -10.22 -13.72 -38.21
CA GLU A 308 -10.32 -13.74 -39.67
C GLU A 308 -9.17 -14.51 -40.32
N ASN A 309 -7.92 -14.38 -39.83
CA ASN A 309 -6.79 -15.05 -40.46
C ASN A 309 -6.53 -16.46 -39.92
N VAL A 310 -6.71 -16.67 -38.61
CA VAL A 310 -6.47 -17.97 -37.95
C VAL A 310 -7.76 -18.80 -37.83
N GLY A 311 -8.94 -18.18 -37.97
CA GLY A 311 -10.23 -18.88 -37.98
C GLY A 311 -10.73 -19.32 -36.62
N ILE A 312 -10.20 -18.76 -35.52
CA ILE A 312 -10.66 -19.08 -34.16
C ILE A 312 -12.03 -18.43 -33.93
N SER A 313 -12.89 -19.06 -33.13
CA SER A 313 -14.19 -18.46 -32.77
C SER A 313 -13.99 -17.08 -32.14
N LEU A 314 -14.86 -16.12 -32.49
CA LEU A 314 -14.78 -14.74 -32.04
C LEU A 314 -14.67 -14.61 -30.51
N VAL A 315 -15.36 -15.48 -29.78
CA VAL A 315 -15.34 -15.53 -28.31
C VAL A 315 -13.96 -15.92 -27.78
N ALA A 316 -13.32 -16.94 -28.37
CA ALA A 316 -11.99 -17.38 -27.96
C ALA A 316 -10.92 -16.37 -28.37
N ALA A 317 -11.02 -15.79 -29.57
CA ALA A 317 -10.14 -14.70 -30.02
C ALA A 317 -10.23 -13.48 -29.08
N LYS A 318 -11.44 -13.11 -28.63
CA LYS A 318 -11.64 -12.01 -27.67
C LYS A 318 -11.04 -12.33 -26.30
N LEU A 319 -11.25 -13.52 -25.76
CA LEU A 319 -10.65 -13.92 -24.48
C LEU A 319 -9.11 -13.82 -24.49
N VAL A 320 -8.47 -14.35 -25.52
CA VAL A 320 -6.99 -14.29 -25.65
C VAL A 320 -6.51 -12.85 -25.78
N THR A 321 -7.22 -12.03 -26.55
CA THR A 321 -6.88 -10.63 -26.78
C THR A 321 -7.04 -9.78 -25.51
N GLU A 322 -8.12 -9.96 -24.76
CA GLU A 322 -8.34 -9.24 -23.49
C GLU A 322 -7.28 -9.60 -22.44
N VAL A 323 -6.95 -10.88 -22.27
CA VAL A 323 -5.92 -11.32 -21.30
C VAL A 323 -4.55 -10.72 -21.66
N SER A 324 -4.21 -10.71 -22.95
CA SER A 324 -2.93 -10.17 -23.44
C SER A 324 -2.85 -8.66 -23.27
N LEU A 325 -3.93 -7.94 -23.58
CA LEU A 325 -3.97 -6.48 -23.52
C LEU A 325 -4.25 -5.95 -22.12
N PHE A 326 -4.84 -6.72 -21.22
CA PHE A 326 -5.01 -6.34 -19.83
C PHE A 326 -3.65 -6.11 -19.16
N ALA A 327 -2.71 -7.05 -19.34
CA ALA A 327 -1.35 -6.93 -18.80
C ALA A 327 -0.59 -5.74 -19.42
N LEU A 328 -0.74 -5.52 -20.73
CA LEU A 328 -0.10 -4.42 -21.45
C LEU A 328 -0.69 -3.04 -21.06
N SER A 329 -2.02 -2.95 -21.00
CA SER A 329 -2.76 -1.75 -20.60
C SER A 329 -2.38 -1.33 -19.20
N TYR A 330 -2.31 -2.30 -18.29
CA TYR A 330 -1.90 -2.08 -16.92
C TYR A 330 -0.47 -1.54 -16.81
N TRP A 331 0.48 -2.16 -17.50
CA TRP A 331 1.88 -1.70 -17.54
C TRP A 331 2.02 -0.29 -18.14
N ALA A 332 1.33 -0.02 -19.24
CA ALA A 332 1.46 1.22 -19.99
C ALA A 332 0.74 2.40 -19.32
N GLN A 333 -0.43 2.19 -18.72
CA GLN A 333 -1.12 3.24 -17.97
C GLN A 333 -0.21 3.75 -16.86
N ARG A 334 0.49 2.82 -16.24
CA ARG A 334 1.31 3.13 -15.10
C ARG A 334 2.59 3.88 -15.42
N LYS A 335 3.35 3.41 -16.42
CA LYS A 335 4.63 4.01 -16.81
C LYS A 335 4.48 5.28 -17.64
N PHE A 336 3.37 5.44 -18.35
CA PHE A 336 3.23 6.51 -19.35
C PHE A 336 2.16 7.56 -18.98
N VAL A 337 1.13 7.20 -18.21
CA VAL A 337 0.02 8.12 -17.91
C VAL A 337 0.17 8.77 -16.54
N TYR A 338 0.73 8.04 -15.55
CA TYR A 338 0.75 8.44 -14.14
C TYR A 338 2.14 8.73 -13.56
N GLU A 339 3.23 8.63 -14.34
CA GLU A 339 4.53 9.29 -14.08
C GLU A 339 4.54 10.73 -14.63
#